data_AF-A0A1W1Z0Q2-F1
#
_entry.id   AF-A0A1W1Z0Q2-F1
#
_cell.length_a   1.000
_cell.length_b   1.000
_cell.length_c   1.000
_cell.angle_alpha   90.00
_cell.angle_beta   90.00
_cell.angle_gamma   90.00
#
_symmetry.space_group_name_H-M   'P 1'
#
loop_
_entity.id
_entity.type
_entity.pdbx_description
1 polymer ?
#
loop_
_entity_poly.entity_id
_entity_poly.type
_entity_poly.pdbx_seq_one_letter_code
_entity_poly.pdbx_strand_id
1 'polypeptide(L)'
;MSLSIPHHRNSVFSIFIFAAFTTFWVFTGKANMFFLIYIFWWDEFIQSIFGIFNRIFRKSQIENLTSYLKMLKERFFMLFIYFIFIVVIFAFVLTFSSKNLENNYITFEVLLFRNWGFNLSLLFIILREIFNYKMKKSTEKITDKNLSFGALIVLHVSIILGILLWALASGQFKIFEGIGENADKFIILPFILIKFIFDWMRLKSESN
;
A
#
# COMPACT_ATOMS: atom_id res chain seq x y z
N MET A 1 29.25 22.88 8.02
CA MET A 1 29.39 21.42 8.11
C MET A 1 28.00 20.81 8.14
N SER A 2 27.38 20.61 6.97
CA SER A 2 26.03 20.04 6.90
C SER A 2 26.14 18.53 7.10
N LEU A 3 25.59 18.05 8.22
CA LEU A 3 25.44 16.63 8.49
C LEU A 3 24.71 15.98 7.32
N SER A 4 25.44 15.14 6.58
CA SER A 4 24.87 14.25 5.58
C SER A 4 23.99 13.25 6.31
N ILE A 5 22.70 13.57 6.40
CA ILE A 5 21.70 12.61 6.89
C ILE A 5 21.73 11.44 5.90
N PRO A 6 22.10 10.22 6.33
CA PRO A 6 22.19 9.09 5.44
C PRO A 6 20.81 8.79 4.84
N HIS A 7 20.75 8.78 3.52
CA HIS A 7 19.55 8.63 2.69
C HIS A 7 18.67 7.43 3.11
N HIS A 8 19.30 6.36 3.62
CA HIS A 8 18.66 5.13 4.08
C HIS A 8 17.76 5.32 5.33
N ARG A 9 18.13 6.21 6.26
CA ARG A 9 17.46 6.32 7.58
C ARG A 9 16.09 7.01 7.51
N ASN A 10 15.89 7.88 6.53
CA ASN A 10 14.62 8.62 6.36
C ASN A 10 13.51 7.73 5.76
N SER A 11 13.90 6.74 4.94
CA SER A 11 12.95 5.82 4.31
C SER A 11 12.35 4.85 5.35
N VAL A 12 13.18 4.25 6.21
CA VAL A 12 12.72 3.36 7.31
C VAL A 12 11.74 4.08 8.25
N PHE A 13 12.06 5.31 8.64
CA PHE A 13 11.22 6.10 9.54
C PHE A 13 9.86 6.43 8.90
N SER A 14 9.84 6.75 7.61
CA SER A 14 8.60 7.01 6.89
C SER A 14 7.70 5.78 6.74
N ILE A 15 8.31 4.59 6.55
CA ILE A 15 7.60 3.30 6.50
C ILE A 15 7.03 2.97 7.88
N PHE A 16 7.79 3.18 8.96
CA PHE A 16 7.34 2.93 10.31
C PHE A 16 6.19 3.86 10.72
N ILE A 17 6.28 5.15 10.38
CA ILE A 17 5.19 6.10 10.61
C ILE A 17 3.96 5.69 9.81
N PHE A 18 4.12 5.32 8.55
CA PHE A 18 3.00 4.87 7.74
C PHE A 18 2.32 3.64 8.36
N ALA A 19 3.09 2.63 8.76
CA ALA A 19 2.56 1.43 9.42
C ALA A 19 1.85 1.79 10.74
N ALA A 20 2.45 2.61 11.59
CA ALA A 20 1.86 3.05 12.85
C ALA A 20 0.56 3.85 12.65
N PHE A 21 0.54 4.76 11.67
CA PHE A 21 -0.62 5.59 11.36
C PHE A 21 -1.77 4.76 10.80
N THR A 22 -1.46 3.82 9.90
CA THR A 22 -2.45 2.89 9.34
C THR A 22 -3.01 1.98 10.43
N THR A 23 -2.15 1.50 11.34
CA THR A 23 -2.54 0.71 12.52
C THR A 23 -3.48 1.50 13.43
N PHE A 24 -3.17 2.77 13.70
CA PHE A 24 -3.99 3.64 14.53
C PHE A 24 -5.42 3.82 13.98
N TRP A 25 -5.57 4.01 12.66
CA TRP A 25 -6.90 4.11 12.03
C TRP A 25 -7.73 2.83 12.11
N VAL A 26 -7.07 1.68 12.10
CA VAL A 26 -7.73 0.38 12.30
C VAL A 26 -8.24 0.24 13.73
N PHE A 27 -7.42 0.54 14.74
CA PHE A 27 -7.81 0.37 16.13
C PHE A 27 -8.92 1.34 16.58
N THR A 28 -9.02 2.50 15.91
CA THR A 28 -10.11 3.45 16.13
C THR A 28 -11.43 3.06 15.45
N GLY A 29 -11.48 1.92 14.74
CA GLY A 29 -12.69 1.42 14.08
C GLY A 29 -13.08 2.18 12.81
N LYS A 30 -12.24 3.13 12.36
CA LYS A 30 -12.50 3.98 11.18
C LYS A 30 -11.88 3.44 9.89
N ALA A 31 -11.22 2.29 9.98
CA ALA A 31 -10.61 1.57 8.86
C ALA A 31 -10.96 0.09 8.93
N ASN A 32 -11.23 -0.49 7.76
CA ASN A 32 -11.54 -1.90 7.59
C ASN A 32 -10.56 -2.56 6.61
N MET A 33 -10.77 -3.83 6.27
CA MET A 33 -9.90 -4.52 5.32
C MET A 33 -9.82 -3.81 3.97
N PHE A 34 -10.94 -3.29 3.46
CA PHE A 34 -10.95 -2.55 2.19
C PHE A 34 -10.07 -1.31 2.24
N PHE A 35 -10.13 -0.55 3.34
CA PHE A 35 -9.23 0.58 3.58
C PHE A 35 -7.77 0.21 3.37
N LEU A 36 -7.34 -0.93 3.90
CA LEU A 36 -5.94 -1.37 3.81
C LEU A 36 -5.54 -1.80 2.42
N ILE A 37 -6.35 -2.64 1.77
CA ILE A 37 -6.05 -3.10 0.43
C ILE A 37 -6.03 -1.90 -0.53
N TYR A 38 -6.97 -0.97 -0.36
CA TYR A 38 -7.06 0.21 -1.20
C TYR A 38 -5.93 1.20 -0.95
N ILE A 39 -5.53 1.46 0.31
CA ILE A 39 -4.40 2.35 0.59
C ILE A 39 -3.08 1.74 0.09
N PHE A 40 -2.91 0.41 0.13
CA PHE A 40 -1.73 -0.26 -0.44
C PHE A 40 -1.70 -0.15 -1.96
N TRP A 41 -2.85 -0.28 -2.62
CA TRP A 41 -2.96 -0.03 -4.05
C TRP A 41 -2.57 1.41 -4.41
N TRP A 42 -3.08 2.40 -3.66
CA TRP A 42 -2.74 3.82 -3.86
C TRP A 42 -1.27 4.12 -3.62
N ASP A 43 -0.66 3.51 -2.61
CA ASP A 43 0.78 3.62 -2.34
C ASP A 43 1.61 3.23 -3.57
N GLU A 44 1.30 2.06 -4.14
CA GLU A 44 1.97 1.56 -5.33
C GLU A 44 1.68 2.36 -6.59
N PHE A 45 0.45 2.85 -6.73
CA PHE A 45 0.06 3.72 -7.83
C PHE A 45 0.79 5.05 -7.80
N ILE A 46 0.89 5.70 -6.64
CA ILE A 46 1.62 6.96 -6.45
C ILE A 46 3.10 6.77 -6.76
N GLN A 47 3.74 5.73 -6.22
CA GLN A 47 5.13 5.41 -6.54
C GLN A 47 5.35 5.19 -8.05
N SER A 48 4.39 4.55 -8.73
CA SER A 48 4.44 4.34 -10.19
C SER A 48 4.34 5.65 -10.97
N ILE A 49 3.49 6.58 -10.51
CA ILE A 49 3.39 7.94 -11.06
C ILE A 49 4.73 8.67 -10.90
N PHE A 50 5.35 8.61 -9.72
CA PHE A 50 6.68 9.21 -9.51
C PHE A 50 7.77 8.54 -10.39
N GLY A 51 7.62 7.27 -10.73
CA GLY A 51 8.41 6.62 -11.77
C GLY A 51 8.29 7.29 -13.15
N ILE A 52 7.07 7.68 -13.55
CA ILE A 52 6.85 8.46 -14.79
C ILE A 52 7.50 9.84 -14.67
N PHE A 53 7.38 10.53 -13.53
CA PHE A 53 8.04 11.82 -13.31
C PHE A 53 9.57 11.70 -13.43
N ASN A 54 10.17 10.67 -12.84
CA ASN A 54 11.60 10.39 -12.99
C ASN A 54 12.00 10.19 -14.46
N ARG A 55 11.18 9.48 -15.25
CA ARG A 55 11.40 9.34 -16.70
C ARG A 55 11.40 10.68 -17.43
N ILE A 56 10.41 11.54 -17.16
CA ILE A 56 10.23 12.80 -17.90
C ILE A 56 11.33 13.80 -17.54
N PHE A 57 11.60 13.97 -16.24
CA PHE A 57 12.46 15.05 -15.74
C PHE A 57 13.91 14.63 -15.47
N ARG A 58 14.18 13.33 -15.32
CA ARG A 58 15.50 12.78 -14.94
C ARG A 58 15.98 11.68 -15.90
N LYS A 59 15.59 11.78 -17.18
CA LYS A 59 15.93 10.79 -18.23
C LYS A 59 17.43 10.48 -18.32
N SER A 60 18.29 11.48 -18.10
CA SER A 60 19.76 11.35 -18.17
C SER A 60 20.37 10.54 -17.02
N GLN A 61 19.61 10.27 -15.96
CA GLN A 61 20.04 9.48 -14.79
C GLN A 61 19.63 8.00 -14.90
N ILE A 62 18.88 7.63 -15.94
CA ILE A 62 18.38 6.27 -16.14
C ILE A 62 19.39 5.48 -16.96
N GLU A 63 19.88 4.37 -16.40
CA GLU A 63 20.94 3.56 -17.00
C GLU A 63 20.46 2.82 -18.26
N ASN A 64 19.24 2.25 -18.23
CA ASN A 64 18.62 1.62 -19.39
C ASN A 64 17.16 2.08 -19.55
N LEU A 65 16.97 3.10 -20.40
CA LEU A 65 15.65 3.67 -20.63
C LEU A 65 14.64 2.65 -21.17
N THR A 66 15.06 1.75 -22.05
CA THR A 66 14.14 0.78 -22.68
C THR A 66 13.64 -0.26 -21.69
N SER A 67 14.53 -0.77 -20.83
CA SER A 67 14.19 -1.68 -19.73
C SER A 67 13.24 -1.01 -18.73
N TYR A 68 13.59 0.21 -18.29
CA TYR A 68 12.80 1.01 -17.36
C TYR A 68 11.36 1.25 -17.86
N LEU A 69 11.18 1.51 -19.16
CA LEU A 69 9.86 1.70 -19.76
C LEU A 69 9.03 0.43 -19.77
N LYS A 70 9.66 -0.69 -20.12
CA LYS A 70 9.00 -2.00 -20.12
C LYS A 70 8.49 -2.32 -18.71
N MET A 71 9.35 -2.15 -17.70
CA MET A 71 8.98 -2.38 -16.30
C MET A 71 7.87 -1.45 -15.80
N LEU A 72 7.91 -0.16 -16.13
CA LEU A 72 6.82 0.77 -15.78
C LEU A 72 5.50 0.32 -16.40
N LYS A 73 5.50 -0.05 -17.69
CA LYS A 73 4.30 -0.52 -18.38
C LYS A 73 3.72 -1.78 -17.74
N GLU A 74 4.58 -2.75 -17.42
CA GLU A 74 4.19 -3.99 -16.73
C GLU A 74 3.59 -3.68 -15.35
N ARG A 75 4.21 -2.78 -14.58
CA ARG A 75 3.70 -2.36 -13.26
C ARG A 75 2.33 -1.71 -13.35
N PHE A 76 2.12 -0.77 -14.28
CA PHE A 76 0.81 -0.15 -14.48
C PHE A 76 -0.26 -1.15 -14.93
N PHE A 77 0.11 -2.09 -15.79
CA PHE A 77 -0.80 -3.17 -16.22
C PHE A 77 -1.23 -4.04 -15.04
N MET A 78 -0.29 -4.45 -14.18
CA MET A 78 -0.60 -5.21 -12.97
C MET A 78 -1.47 -4.42 -12.00
N LEU A 79 -1.16 -3.14 -11.78
CA LEU A 79 -1.98 -2.27 -10.92
C LEU A 79 -3.41 -2.12 -11.44
N PHE A 80 -3.59 -2.05 -12.76
CA PHE A 80 -4.91 -2.00 -13.37
C PHE A 80 -5.70 -3.29 -13.12
N ILE A 81 -5.07 -4.46 -13.29
CA ILE A 81 -5.69 -5.75 -12.97
C ILE A 81 -6.10 -5.80 -11.49
N TYR A 82 -5.21 -5.39 -10.59
CA TYR A 82 -5.53 -5.36 -9.16
C TYR A 82 -6.67 -4.41 -8.82
N PHE A 83 -6.77 -3.26 -9.50
CA PHE A 83 -7.89 -2.35 -9.31
C PHE A 83 -9.23 -3.04 -9.65
N ILE A 84 -9.29 -3.76 -10.78
CA ILE A 84 -10.49 -4.54 -11.14
C ILE A 84 -10.82 -5.56 -10.06
N PHE A 85 -9.82 -6.32 -9.58
CA PHE A 85 -10.03 -7.28 -8.49
C PHE A 85 -10.57 -6.62 -7.22
N ILE A 86 -10.00 -5.49 -6.81
CA ILE A 86 -10.45 -4.74 -5.62
C ILE A 86 -11.92 -4.33 -5.78
N VAL A 87 -12.32 -3.83 -6.96
CA VAL A 87 -13.71 -3.44 -7.24
C VAL A 87 -14.66 -4.66 -7.23
N VAL A 88 -14.24 -5.79 -7.79
CA VAL A 88 -15.05 -7.02 -7.83
C VAL A 88 -15.22 -7.60 -6.42
N ILE A 89 -14.13 -7.71 -5.66
CA ILE A 89 -14.17 -8.17 -4.26
C ILE A 89 -15.05 -7.24 -3.44
N PHE A 90 -14.95 -5.92 -3.64
CA PHE A 90 -15.81 -4.93 -3.00
C PHE A 90 -17.30 -5.15 -3.32
N ALA A 91 -17.66 -5.34 -4.59
CA ALA A 91 -19.04 -5.61 -4.99
C ALA A 91 -19.58 -6.89 -4.32
N PHE A 92 -18.73 -7.91 -4.19
CA PHE A 92 -19.06 -9.14 -3.47
C PHE A 92 -19.26 -8.87 -1.97
N VAL A 93 -18.31 -8.20 -1.31
CA VAL A 93 -18.40 -7.87 0.12
C VAL A 93 -19.67 -7.07 0.42
N LEU A 94 -20.03 -6.06 -0.38
CA LEU A 94 -21.26 -5.30 -0.18
C LEU A 94 -22.52 -6.16 -0.29
N THR A 95 -22.55 -7.07 -1.26
CA THR A 95 -23.73 -7.92 -1.52
C THR A 95 -23.94 -8.93 -0.38
N PHE A 96 -22.86 -9.51 0.14
CA PHE A 96 -22.92 -10.55 1.18
C PHE A 96 -22.89 -9.99 2.62
N SER A 97 -22.41 -8.77 2.81
CA SER A 97 -22.31 -8.09 4.12
C SER A 97 -23.50 -7.18 4.40
N SER A 98 -24.68 -7.46 3.83
CA SER A 98 -25.90 -6.64 4.00
C SER A 98 -26.36 -6.49 5.46
N LYS A 99 -25.89 -7.35 6.37
CA LYS A 99 -26.18 -7.29 7.81
C LYS A 99 -25.26 -6.34 8.60
N ASN A 100 -24.10 -5.97 8.06
CA ASN A 100 -23.13 -5.08 8.72
C ASN A 100 -23.08 -3.70 8.03
N LEU A 101 -24.17 -2.94 8.19
CA LEU A 101 -24.37 -1.62 7.57
C LEU A 101 -23.24 -0.62 7.87
N GLU A 102 -22.69 -0.63 9.08
CA GLU A 102 -21.61 0.27 9.51
C GLU A 102 -20.32 0.03 8.69
N ASN A 103 -19.97 -1.24 8.46
CA ASN A 103 -18.76 -1.60 7.71
C ASN A 103 -18.89 -1.24 6.22
N ASN A 104 -20.10 -1.38 5.66
CA ASN A 104 -20.41 -0.94 4.30
C ASN A 104 -20.29 0.58 4.17
N TYR A 105 -20.78 1.33 5.16
CA TYR A 105 -20.69 2.80 5.18
C TYR A 105 -19.24 3.29 5.16
N ILE A 106 -18.38 2.76 6.04
CA ILE A 106 -16.94 3.10 6.05
C ILE A 106 -16.30 2.80 4.70
N THR A 107 -16.62 1.67 4.10
CA THR A 107 -16.09 1.27 2.78
C THR A 107 -16.46 2.27 1.69
N PHE A 108 -17.72 2.70 1.64
CA PHE A 108 -18.16 3.74 0.70
C PHE A 108 -17.47 5.08 0.93
N GLU A 109 -17.29 5.47 2.19
CA GLU A 109 -16.56 6.70 2.52
C GLU A 109 -15.10 6.65 2.06
N VAL A 110 -14.46 5.49 2.17
CA VAL A 110 -13.09 5.30 1.69
C VAL A 110 -13.03 5.39 0.16
N LEU A 111 -13.96 4.74 -0.55
CA LEU A 111 -13.98 4.73 -2.01
C LEU A 111 -14.23 6.13 -2.60
N LEU A 112 -15.12 6.91 -1.98
CA LEU A 112 -15.47 8.27 -2.40
C LEU A 112 -14.55 9.34 -1.80
N PHE A 113 -13.44 8.96 -1.15
CA PHE A 113 -12.52 9.90 -0.49
C PHE A 113 -13.22 10.83 0.51
N ARG A 114 -14.27 10.36 1.18
CA ARG A 114 -14.94 11.07 2.28
C ARG A 114 -14.37 10.69 3.65
N ASN A 115 -13.71 9.54 3.75
CA ASN A 115 -13.07 9.10 4.98
C ASN A 115 -11.80 9.93 5.27
N TRP A 116 -11.82 10.69 6.36
CA TRP A 116 -10.72 11.59 6.71
C TRP A 116 -9.42 10.84 7.02
N GLY A 117 -9.50 9.68 7.67
CA GLY A 117 -8.31 8.86 7.98
C GLY A 117 -7.64 8.34 6.71
N PHE A 118 -8.43 7.96 5.71
CA PHE A 118 -7.93 7.51 4.41
C PHE A 118 -7.24 8.65 3.68
N ASN A 119 -7.89 9.82 3.60
CA ASN A 119 -7.35 11.00 2.93
C ASN A 119 -6.04 11.48 3.57
N LEU A 120 -5.95 11.48 4.91
CA LEU A 120 -4.72 11.82 5.61
C LEU A 120 -3.60 10.81 5.34
N SER A 121 -3.93 9.52 5.33
CA SER A 121 -2.95 8.46 5.01
C SER A 121 -2.44 8.61 3.59
N LEU A 122 -3.32 8.92 2.64
CA LEU A 122 -2.98 9.17 1.24
C LEU A 122 -2.13 10.43 1.08
N LEU A 123 -2.47 11.52 1.80
CA LEU A 123 -1.65 12.73 1.83
C LEU A 123 -0.24 12.44 2.34
N PHE A 124 -0.12 11.63 3.40
CA PHE A 124 1.18 11.23 3.94
C PHE A 124 2.04 10.46 2.91
N ILE A 125 1.44 9.51 2.18
CA ILE A 125 2.11 8.79 1.09
C ILE A 125 2.63 9.77 0.04
N ILE A 126 1.79 10.72 -0.40
CA ILE A 126 2.17 11.71 -1.41
C ILE A 126 3.33 12.57 -0.89
N LEU A 127 3.24 13.08 0.34
CA LEU A 127 4.29 13.91 0.92
C LEU A 127 5.62 13.15 1.06
N ARG A 128 5.57 11.90 1.50
CA ARG A 128 6.73 11.01 1.55
C ARG A 128 7.40 10.88 0.18
N GLU A 129 6.60 10.67 -0.86
CA GLU A 129 7.13 10.47 -2.22
C GLU A 129 7.68 11.77 -2.83
N ILE A 130 7.03 12.91 -2.58
CA ILE A 130 7.54 14.25 -2.95
C ILE A 130 8.88 14.50 -2.26
N PHE A 131 8.98 14.20 -0.96
CA PHE A 131 10.19 14.40 -0.19
C PHE A 131 11.33 13.52 -0.72
N ASN A 132 11.06 12.24 -0.98
CA ASN A 132 12.01 11.31 -1.58
C ASN A 132 12.47 11.80 -2.97
N TYR A 133 11.54 12.25 -3.82
CA TYR A 133 11.85 12.78 -5.14
C TYR A 133 12.73 14.03 -5.09
N LYS A 134 12.50 14.94 -4.14
CA LYS A 134 13.32 16.16 -3.97
C LYS A 134 14.70 15.88 -3.39
N MET A 135 14.78 14.97 -2.42
CA MET A 135 16.03 14.63 -1.73
C MET A 135 16.97 13.76 -2.57
N LYS A 136 16.45 13.11 -3.62
CA LYS A 136 17.24 12.33 -4.56
C LYS A 136 18.24 13.21 -5.31
N LYS A 137 19.53 13.02 -5.05
CA LYS A 137 20.61 13.82 -5.66
C LYS A 137 20.67 13.60 -7.18
N SER A 138 21.08 14.63 -7.91
CA SER A 138 21.17 14.60 -9.38
C SER A 138 22.24 13.62 -9.93
N THR A 139 23.11 13.11 -9.06
CA THR A 139 24.19 12.18 -9.41
C THR A 139 23.85 10.71 -9.16
N GLU A 140 22.69 10.42 -8.54
CA GLU A 140 22.28 9.04 -8.25
C GLU A 140 21.70 8.39 -9.50
N LYS A 141 22.34 7.31 -9.97
CA LYS A 141 21.81 6.49 -11.05
C LYS A 141 20.48 5.85 -10.63
N ILE A 142 19.48 5.95 -11.49
CA ILE A 142 18.19 5.29 -11.31
C ILE A 142 18.30 3.92 -11.99
N THR A 143 18.63 2.90 -11.20
CA THR A 143 18.69 1.52 -11.66
C THR A 143 17.30 0.88 -11.63
N ASP A 144 17.06 -0.07 -12.54
CA ASP A 144 15.83 -0.88 -12.66
C ASP A 144 15.41 -1.56 -11.33
N LYS A 145 16.36 -1.83 -10.43
CA LYS A 145 16.11 -2.39 -9.08
C LYS A 145 15.22 -1.52 -8.19
N ASN A 146 15.20 -0.20 -8.38
CA ASN A 146 14.34 0.70 -7.59
C ASN A 146 12.85 0.56 -7.94
N LEU A 147 12.54 -0.09 -9.07
CA LEU A 147 11.17 -0.44 -9.47
C LEU A 147 10.89 -1.90 -9.08
N SER A 148 11.12 -2.24 -7.80
CA SER A 148 11.08 -3.61 -7.32
C SER A 148 9.68 -4.23 -7.41
N PHE A 149 9.61 -5.42 -8.03
CA PHE A 149 8.45 -6.34 -8.05
C PHE A 149 7.93 -6.69 -6.64
N GLY A 150 8.73 -6.50 -5.59
CA GLY A 150 8.37 -6.83 -4.20
C GLY A 150 7.11 -6.12 -3.73
N ALA A 151 6.87 -4.90 -4.19
CA ALA A 151 5.72 -4.13 -3.74
C ALA A 151 4.41 -4.54 -4.45
N LEU A 152 4.51 -5.03 -5.69
CA LEU A 152 3.40 -5.72 -6.36
C LEU A 152 3.07 -7.07 -5.68
N ILE A 153 4.07 -7.74 -5.10
CA ILE A 153 3.86 -8.97 -4.32
C ILE A 153 3.13 -8.67 -3.01
N VAL A 154 3.44 -7.58 -2.32
CA VAL A 154 2.69 -7.14 -1.13
C VAL A 154 1.21 -6.95 -1.46
N LEU A 155 0.92 -6.29 -2.58
CA LEU A 155 -0.45 -6.09 -3.04
C LEU A 155 -1.13 -7.43 -3.37
N HIS A 156 -0.45 -8.34 -4.08
CA HIS A 156 -0.96 -9.67 -4.42
C HIS A 156 -1.31 -10.50 -3.18
N VAL A 157 -0.35 -10.59 -2.24
CA VAL A 157 -0.51 -11.35 -1.00
C VAL A 157 -1.59 -10.72 -0.13
N SER A 158 -1.65 -9.38 -0.06
CA SER A 158 -2.70 -8.67 0.67
C SER A 158 -4.09 -8.96 0.07
N ILE A 159 -4.25 -9.01 -1.25
CA ILE A 159 -5.54 -9.34 -1.85
C ILE A 159 -5.96 -10.78 -1.52
N ILE A 160 -5.04 -11.75 -1.65
CA ILE A 160 -5.32 -13.17 -1.34
C ILE A 160 -5.67 -13.36 0.14
N LEU A 161 -4.86 -12.79 1.03
CA LEU A 161 -5.09 -12.83 2.47
C LEU A 161 -6.40 -12.11 2.84
N GLY A 162 -6.72 -11.03 2.11
CA GLY A 162 -7.99 -10.32 2.10
C GLY A 162 -9.19 -11.25 1.99
N ILE A 163 -9.26 -11.91 0.83
CA ILE A 163 -10.36 -12.81 0.50
C ILE A 163 -10.42 -13.97 1.50
N LEU A 164 -9.27 -14.56 1.86
CA LEU A 164 -9.21 -15.70 2.77
C LEU A 164 -9.74 -15.35 4.16
N LEU A 165 -9.32 -14.21 4.72
CA LEU A 165 -9.75 -13.80 6.06
C LEU A 165 -11.20 -13.31 6.07
N TRP A 166 -11.67 -12.66 5.01
CA TRP A 166 -13.09 -12.35 4.86
C TRP A 166 -13.93 -13.64 4.82
N ALA A 167 -13.50 -14.67 4.08
CA ALA A 167 -14.19 -15.96 4.03
C ALA A 167 -14.26 -16.63 5.41
N LEU A 168 -13.15 -16.62 6.15
CA LEU A 168 -13.09 -17.14 7.52
C LEU A 168 -13.97 -16.33 8.50
N ALA A 169 -14.05 -15.01 8.33
CA ALA A 169 -14.83 -14.11 9.18
C ALA A 169 -16.34 -14.13 8.88
N SER A 170 -16.73 -14.48 7.64
CA SER A 170 -18.12 -14.54 7.18
C SER A 170 -19.03 -15.55 7.91
N GLY A 171 -18.50 -16.25 8.92
CA GLY A 171 -19.28 -17.14 9.80
C GLY A 171 -19.55 -18.53 9.21
N GLN A 172 -19.03 -18.87 8.03
CA GLN A 172 -19.13 -20.23 7.49
C GLN A 172 -18.26 -21.25 8.25
N PHE A 173 -17.21 -20.78 8.93
CA PHE A 173 -16.36 -21.58 9.79
C PHE A 173 -16.47 -21.03 11.22
N LYS A 174 -17.02 -21.80 12.16
CA LYS A 174 -17.18 -21.47 13.60
C LYS A 174 -15.85 -21.35 14.37
N ILE A 175 -14.77 -20.92 13.71
CA ILE A 175 -13.42 -20.84 14.28
C ILE A 175 -13.25 -19.53 15.07
N PHE A 176 -14.01 -18.48 14.73
CA PHE A 176 -13.94 -17.17 15.38
C PHE A 176 -15.08 -16.87 16.37
N GLU A 177 -15.96 -17.84 16.65
CA GLU A 177 -17.14 -17.69 17.54
C GLU A 177 -16.76 -17.26 18.98
N GLY A 178 -15.50 -17.47 19.41
CA GLY A 178 -14.99 -17.07 20.74
C GLY A 178 -14.18 -15.77 20.78
N ILE A 179 -13.89 -15.15 19.63
CA ILE A 179 -13.22 -13.85 19.55
C ILE A 179 -14.34 -12.83 19.34
N GLY A 180 -14.80 -12.17 20.42
CA GLY A 180 -15.96 -11.26 20.40
C GLY A 180 -15.84 -10.07 19.45
N GLU A 181 -16.57 -8.97 19.71
CA GLU A 181 -16.72 -7.74 18.88
C GLU A 181 -15.44 -7.09 18.31
N ASN A 182 -14.25 -7.61 18.62
CA ASN A 182 -12.95 -7.16 18.13
C ASN A 182 -12.28 -8.11 17.10
N ALA A 183 -12.92 -9.19 16.66
CA ALA A 183 -12.35 -10.13 15.68
C ALA A 183 -11.86 -9.45 14.39
N ASP A 184 -12.61 -8.45 13.91
CA ASP A 184 -12.30 -7.65 12.71
C ASP A 184 -10.95 -6.91 12.83
N LYS A 185 -10.55 -6.55 14.05
CA LYS A 185 -9.26 -5.87 14.33
C LYS A 185 -8.08 -6.85 14.28
N PHE A 186 -8.28 -8.09 14.71
CA PHE A 186 -7.24 -9.13 14.67
C PHE A 186 -6.96 -9.63 13.25
N ILE A 187 -7.99 -9.66 12.41
CA ILE A 187 -7.90 -10.02 10.98
C ILE A 187 -6.95 -9.08 10.23
N ILE A 188 -6.84 -7.82 10.66
CA ILE A 188 -6.06 -6.79 9.99
C ILE A 188 -4.55 -6.90 10.28
N LEU A 189 -4.19 -7.42 11.44
CA LEU A 189 -2.80 -7.52 11.91
C LEU A 189 -1.82 -8.20 10.94
N PRO A 190 -2.16 -9.35 10.28
CA PRO A 190 -1.27 -9.97 9.30
C PRO A 190 -0.99 -9.11 8.07
N PHE A 191 -1.91 -8.25 7.63
CA PHE A 191 -1.67 -7.33 6.50
C PHE A 191 -0.57 -6.32 6.80
N ILE A 192 -0.58 -5.79 8.02
CA ILE A 192 0.39 -4.79 8.49
C ILE A 192 1.76 -5.45 8.64
N LEU A 193 1.81 -6.66 9.20
CA LEU A 193 3.05 -7.43 9.32
C LEU A 193 3.67 -7.75 7.96
N ILE A 194 2.88 -8.21 6.99
CA ILE A 194 3.36 -8.53 5.64
C ILE A 194 3.92 -7.27 4.99
N LYS A 195 3.17 -6.16 5.02
CA LYS A 195 3.66 -4.89 4.46
C LYS A 195 4.97 -4.46 5.11
N PHE A 196 5.04 -4.50 6.44
CA PHE A 196 6.25 -4.12 7.17
C PHE A 196 7.46 -4.98 6.78
N ILE A 197 7.30 -6.31 6.69
CA ILE A 197 8.38 -7.23 6.33
C ILE A 197 8.88 -6.95 4.91
N PHE A 198 7.99 -6.74 3.94
CA PHE A 198 8.39 -6.47 2.56
C PHE A 198 9.02 -5.10 2.38
N ASP A 199 8.49 -4.07 3.03
CA ASP A 199 9.09 -2.73 3.01
C ASP A 199 10.50 -2.77 3.64
N TRP A 200 10.68 -3.55 4.72
CA TRP A 200 11.99 -3.79 5.34
C TRP A 200 12.96 -4.52 4.40
N MET A 201 12.49 -5.57 3.71
CA MET A 201 13.31 -6.28 2.73
C MET A 201 13.71 -5.39 1.55
N ARG A 202 12.82 -4.51 1.08
CA ARG A 202 13.10 -3.55 0.01
C ARG A 202 14.22 -2.58 0.41
N LEU A 203 14.13 -2.02 1.60
CA LEU A 203 15.16 -1.13 2.16
C LEU A 203 16.53 -1.80 2.28
N LYS A 204 16.56 -3.07 2.68
CA LYS A 204 17.80 -3.84 2.75
C LYS A 204 18.40 -4.09 1.36
N SER A 205 17.56 -4.31 0.35
CA SER A 205 17.98 -4.50 -1.03
C SER A 205 18.51 -3.22 -1.70
N GLU A 206 18.09 -2.03 -1.27
CA GLU A 206 18.58 -0.75 -1.79
C GLU A 206 19.93 -0.33 -1.18
N SER A 207 20.35 -0.97 -0.08
CA SER A 207 21.62 -0.70 0.62
C SER A 207 22.81 -1.54 0.13
N ASN A 208 22.57 -2.54 -0.72
CA ASN A 208 23.57 -3.48 -1.25
C ASN A 208 23.68 -3.34 -2.77
#